data_AF-A0A6P4HRG4-F1
#
_entry.id   AF-A0A6P4HRG4-F1
#
_cell.length_a   1.000
_cell.length_b   1.000
_cell.length_c   1.000
_cell.angle_alpha   90.00
_cell.angle_beta   90.00
_cell.angle_gamma   90.00
#
_symmetry.space_group_name_H-M   'P 1'
#
loop_
_entity.id
_entity.type
_entity.pdbx_description
1 polymer ?
#
loop_
_entity_poly.entity_id
_entity_poly.type
_entity_poly.pdbx_seq_one_letter_code
_entity_poly.pdbx_strand_id
1 'polypeptide(L)'
;ELLEQLIEGIPSASLRDQARIQRFANPEQMLLAFANVRLPQQAGVYAPKKSMSAAADVNNLRCRNCNSKGHFAKDCRKPARAPGSCFACGEMGHFVGECRLRKSNNSSNVNDYNVS
;
A
#
# COMPACT_ATOMS: atom_id res chain seq x y z
N GLU A 1 33.45 20.94 -11.57
CA GLU A 1 34.46 19.95 -11.10
C GLU A 1 34.01 18.53 -11.51
N LEU A 2 34.90 17.56 -11.77
CA LEU A 2 34.53 16.20 -12.24
C LEU A 2 33.52 15.51 -11.32
N LEU A 3 33.59 15.79 -10.01
CA LEU A 3 32.64 15.33 -9.00
C LEU A 3 31.21 15.84 -9.23
N GLU A 4 31.04 17.11 -9.60
CA GLU A 4 29.72 17.69 -9.84
C GLU A 4 29.04 17.06 -11.06
N GLN A 5 29.81 16.77 -12.13
CA GLN A 5 29.29 16.08 -13.31
C GLN A 5 28.84 14.65 -12.97
N LEU A 6 29.55 13.98 -12.07
CA LEU A 6 29.16 12.65 -11.57
C LEU A 6 27.89 12.71 -10.73
N ILE A 7 27.76 13.74 -9.88
CA ILE A 7 26.57 13.98 -9.06
C ILE A 7 25.36 14.25 -9.95
N GLU A 8 25.46 15.12 -10.96
CA GLU A 8 24.34 15.41 -11.87
C GLU A 8 23.83 14.16 -12.62
N GLY A 9 24.73 13.21 -12.90
CA GLY A 9 24.40 11.94 -13.55
C GLY A 9 23.59 10.95 -12.69
N ILE A 10 23.41 11.20 -11.39
CA ILE A 10 22.62 10.31 -10.52
C ILE A 10 21.12 10.53 -10.80
N PRO A 11 20.35 9.48 -11.14
CA PRO A 11 18.94 9.62 -11.51
C PRO A 11 18.01 9.96 -10.34
N SER A 12 18.41 9.67 -9.09
CA SER A 12 17.64 9.98 -7.89
C SER A 12 18.06 11.32 -7.29
N ALA A 13 17.13 12.28 -7.24
CA ALA A 13 17.38 13.61 -6.68
C ALA A 13 17.84 13.55 -5.21
N SER A 14 17.23 12.66 -4.41
CA SER A 14 17.63 12.47 -3.00
C SER A 14 19.07 11.96 -2.87
N LEU A 15 19.52 11.09 -3.77
CA LEU A 15 20.90 10.63 -3.77
C LEU A 15 21.88 11.71 -4.24
N ARG A 16 21.46 12.61 -5.14
CA ARG A 16 22.27 13.78 -5.52
C ARG A 16 22.48 14.72 -4.35
N ASP A 17 21.40 15.05 -3.64
CA ASP A 17 21.47 15.94 -2.48
C ASP A 17 22.33 15.31 -1.39
N GLN A 18 22.17 14.01 -1.14
CA GLN A 18 23.02 13.27 -0.23
C GLN A 18 24.50 13.31 -0.66
N ALA A 19 24.81 13.12 -1.95
CA ALA A 19 26.18 13.19 -2.44
C ALA A 19 26.81 14.59 -2.27
N ARG A 20 26.03 15.66 -2.46
CA ARG A 20 26.46 17.05 -2.22
C ARG A 20 26.74 17.33 -0.75
N ILE A 21 25.92 16.78 0.16
CA ILE A 21 26.09 16.94 1.62
C ILE A 21 27.32 16.19 2.12
N GLN A 22 27.63 15.02 1.55
CA GLN A 22 28.76 14.18 1.98
C GLN A 22 30.14 14.73 1.58
N ARG A 23 30.20 15.73 0.69
CA ARG A 23 31.44 16.50 0.36
C ARG A 23 32.67 15.60 0.08
N PHE A 24 32.52 14.60 -0.80
CA PHE A 24 33.61 13.69 -1.16
C PHE A 24 34.84 14.43 -1.69
N ALA A 25 36.03 13.98 -1.29
CA ALA A 25 37.29 14.61 -1.68
C ALA A 25 37.72 14.24 -3.10
N ASN A 26 37.26 13.09 -3.61
CA ASN A 26 37.57 12.62 -4.96
C ASN A 26 36.49 11.65 -5.50
N PRO A 27 36.43 11.43 -6.82
CA PRO A 27 35.41 10.57 -7.44
C PRO A 27 35.46 9.10 -7.00
N GLU A 28 36.64 8.58 -6.69
CA GLU A 28 36.81 7.19 -6.25
C GLU A 28 36.14 6.95 -4.89
N GLN A 29 36.32 7.88 -3.95
CA GLN A 29 35.67 7.86 -2.64
C GLN A 29 34.14 7.89 -2.77
N MET A 30 33.61 8.70 -3.70
CA MET A 30 32.18 8.76 -3.99
C MET A 30 31.68 7.42 -4.57
N LEU A 31 32.39 6.83 -5.53
CA LEU A 31 32.02 5.54 -6.11
C LEU A 31 32.03 4.42 -5.07
N LEU A 32 33.02 4.39 -4.18
CA LEU A 32 33.08 3.43 -3.08
C LEU A 32 31.92 3.59 -2.10
N ALA A 33 31.58 4.84 -1.74
CA ALA A 33 30.47 5.12 -0.82
C ALA A 33 29.11 4.65 -1.35
N PHE A 34 28.91 4.70 -2.67
CA PHE A 34 27.65 4.29 -3.31
C PHE A 34 27.69 2.88 -3.93
N ALA A 35 28.83 2.17 -3.92
CA ALA A 35 29.00 0.87 -4.59
C ALA A 35 27.96 -0.18 -4.17
N ASN A 36 27.49 -0.12 -2.91
CA ASN A 36 26.51 -1.05 -2.35
C ASN A 36 25.12 -0.42 -2.14
N VAL A 37 24.92 0.82 -2.58
CA VAL A 37 23.61 1.47 -2.48
C VAL A 37 22.70 0.87 -3.53
N ARG A 38 21.83 -0.03 -3.08
CA ARG A 38 20.74 -0.54 -3.88
C ARG A 38 19.62 0.49 -3.88
N LEU A 39 19.52 1.23 -4.97
CA LEU A 39 18.32 1.99 -5.24
C LEU A 39 17.12 1.04 -5.17
N PRO A 40 15.99 1.44 -4.54
CA PRO A 40 14.76 0.72 -4.74
C PRO A 40 14.58 0.66 -6.25
N GLN A 41 14.59 -0.54 -6.80
CA GLN A 41 14.26 -0.76 -8.20
C GLN A 41 12.99 0.05 -8.40
N GLN A 42 13.05 1.07 -9.27
CA GLN A 42 11.86 1.85 -9.61
C GLN A 42 10.87 0.81 -10.12
N ALA A 43 10.05 0.29 -9.21
CA ALA A 43 8.84 -0.42 -9.51
C ALA A 43 8.13 0.62 -10.35
N GLY A 44 8.15 0.38 -11.66
CA GLY A 44 7.71 1.37 -12.60
C GLY A 44 6.38 1.93 -12.11
N VAL A 45 6.11 3.18 -12.45
CA VAL A 45 4.76 3.73 -12.33
C VAL A 45 3.74 2.84 -13.08
N TYR A 46 4.23 1.86 -13.87
CA TYR A 46 3.54 0.68 -14.39
C TYR A 46 4.19 -0.64 -13.93
N ALA A 47 4.26 -0.91 -12.63
CA ALA A 47 4.33 -2.30 -12.19
C ALA A 47 2.99 -2.94 -12.59
N PRO A 48 2.95 -3.97 -13.46
CA PRO A 48 1.75 -4.77 -13.55
C PRO A 48 1.54 -5.32 -12.14
N LYS A 49 0.50 -4.84 -11.45
CA LYS A 49 0.01 -5.50 -10.24
C LYS A 49 -0.09 -6.95 -10.67
N LYS A 50 0.69 -7.84 -10.05
CA LYS A 50 0.52 -9.29 -10.20
C LYS A 50 -0.98 -9.49 -10.24
N SER A 51 -1.49 -9.88 -11.40
CA SER A 51 -2.86 -10.29 -11.55
C SER A 51 -2.95 -11.48 -10.62
N MET A 52 -3.41 -11.22 -9.39
CA MET A 52 -4.02 -12.25 -8.57
C MET A 52 -5.02 -12.89 -9.53
N SER A 53 -4.75 -14.14 -9.86
CA SER A 53 -5.65 -14.97 -10.65
C SER A 53 -7.06 -14.70 -10.15
N ALA A 54 -7.93 -14.21 -11.03
CA ALA A 54 -9.28 -13.76 -10.69
C ALA A 54 -10.14 -14.84 -10.00
N ALA A 55 -9.64 -16.08 -9.91
CA ALA A 55 -10.27 -17.22 -9.27
C ALA A 55 -9.81 -17.49 -7.81
N ALA A 56 -8.66 -16.98 -7.35
CA ALA A 56 -8.07 -17.46 -6.09
C ALA A 56 -8.60 -16.74 -4.82
N ASP A 57 -9.09 -15.50 -4.93
CA ASP A 57 -9.46 -14.70 -3.75
C ASP A 57 -10.92 -14.24 -3.69
N VAL A 58 -11.79 -14.70 -4.60
CA VAL A 58 -13.24 -14.38 -4.52
C VAL A 58 -13.83 -14.88 -3.19
N ASN A 59 -13.34 -16.01 -2.68
CA ASN A 59 -13.75 -16.57 -1.41
C ASN A 59 -13.32 -15.73 -0.19
N ASN A 60 -12.28 -14.90 -0.30
CA ASN A 60 -11.85 -13.99 0.77
C ASN A 60 -12.31 -12.54 0.57
N LEU A 61 -12.71 -12.17 -0.64
CA LEU A 61 -13.30 -10.88 -0.94
C LEU A 61 -14.62 -10.68 -0.20
N ARG A 62 -14.71 -9.64 0.62
CA ARG A 62 -15.96 -9.19 1.26
C ARG A 62 -16.64 -8.11 0.40
N CYS A 63 -17.93 -8.30 0.15
CA CYS A 63 -18.79 -7.33 -0.50
C CYS A 63 -18.93 -6.07 0.35
N ARG A 64 -18.66 -4.90 -0.23
CA ARG A 64 -18.75 -3.60 0.46
C ARG A 64 -20.19 -3.14 0.73
N ASN A 65 -21.20 -3.78 0.12
CA ASN A 65 -22.61 -3.47 0.38
C ASN A 65 -23.15 -4.26 1.57
N CYS A 66 -22.94 -5.58 1.58
CA CYS A 66 -23.57 -6.50 2.55
C CYS A 66 -22.59 -7.23 3.48
N ASN A 67 -21.29 -6.95 3.39
CA ASN A 67 -20.21 -7.55 4.17
C ASN A 67 -20.08 -9.09 4.07
N SER A 68 -20.79 -9.72 3.14
CA SER A 68 -20.70 -11.16 2.87
C SER A 68 -19.55 -11.46 1.91
N LYS A 69 -18.96 -12.65 2.00
CA LYS A 69 -17.86 -13.06 1.11
C LYS A 69 -18.38 -13.57 -0.24
N GLY A 70 -17.50 -13.73 -1.23
CA GLY A 70 -17.82 -14.44 -2.47
C GLY A 70 -18.33 -13.59 -3.64
N HIS A 71 -18.43 -12.26 -3.49
CA HIS A 71 -18.89 -11.39 -4.57
C HIS A 71 -18.46 -9.92 -4.38
N PHE A 72 -18.46 -9.16 -5.47
CA PHE A 72 -18.22 -7.71 -5.43
C PHE A 72 -19.51 -6.94 -5.09
N ALA A 73 -19.37 -5.70 -4.62
CA ALA A 73 -20.53 -4.84 -4.36
C ALA A 73 -21.41 -4.60 -5.60
N LYS A 74 -20.82 -4.66 -6.80
CA LYS A 74 -21.51 -4.54 -8.09
C LYS A 74 -22.45 -5.71 -8.37
N ASP A 75 -22.12 -6.91 -7.87
CA ASP A 75 -22.91 -8.13 -8.04
C ASP A 75 -23.83 -8.42 -6.84
N CYS A 76 -23.92 -7.47 -5.90
CA CYS A 76 -24.70 -7.65 -4.68
C CYS A 76 -26.19 -7.53 -4.98
N ARG A 77 -26.95 -8.60 -4.69
CA ARG A 77 -28.42 -8.63 -4.85
C ARG A 77 -29.18 -7.99 -3.69
N LYS A 78 -28.50 -7.56 -2.63
CA LYS A 78 -29.12 -6.84 -1.51
C LYS A 78 -29.29 -5.37 -1.87
N PRO A 79 -30.31 -4.68 -1.32
CA PRO A 79 -30.48 -3.25 -1.53
C PRO A 79 -29.21 -2.47 -1.17
N ALA A 80 -28.99 -1.36 -1.86
CA ALA A 80 -27.87 -0.49 -1.57
C ALA A 80 -27.97 0.03 -0.15
N ARG A 81 -26.88 -0.11 0.60
CA ARG A 81 -26.74 0.38 1.96
C ARG A 81 -26.73 1.91 1.97
N ALA A 82 -27.35 2.52 2.99
CA ALA A 82 -27.28 3.96 3.19
C ALA A 82 -25.80 4.42 3.31
N PRO A 83 -25.39 5.47 2.59
CA PRO A 83 -24.02 5.99 2.67
C PRO A 83 -23.72 6.42 4.11
N GLY A 84 -22.56 6.01 4.63
CA GLY A 84 -22.13 6.37 5.99
C GLY A 84 -22.73 5.56 7.13
N SER A 85 -23.55 4.54 6.88
CA SER A 85 -24.00 3.63 7.95
C SER A 85 -22.83 2.76 8.49
N CYS A 86 -23.07 1.86 9.44
CA CYS A 86 -22.11 0.85 9.91
C CYS A 86 -22.12 -0.41 9.04
N PHE A 87 -20.96 -0.90 8.56
CA PHE A 87 -20.91 -2.09 7.68
C PHE A 87 -21.24 -3.40 8.40
N ALA A 88 -21.31 -3.40 9.73
CA ALA A 88 -21.65 -4.57 10.52
C ALA A 88 -23.16 -4.67 10.80
N CYS A 89 -23.83 -3.57 11.17
CA CYS A 89 -25.25 -3.58 11.54
C CYS A 89 -26.19 -2.76 10.64
N GLY A 90 -25.66 -1.85 9.80
CA GLY A 90 -26.46 -1.00 8.90
C GLY A 90 -27.02 0.28 9.53
N GLU A 91 -26.79 0.53 10.81
CA GLU A 91 -27.24 1.76 11.50
C GLU A 91 -26.29 2.94 11.23
N MET A 92 -26.82 4.16 11.34
CA MET A 92 -26.02 5.39 11.23
C MET A 92 -25.37 5.76 12.57
N GLY A 93 -24.37 6.65 12.54
CA GLY A 93 -23.80 7.27 13.74
C GLY A 93 -22.61 6.55 14.36
N HIS A 94 -22.13 5.44 13.80
CA HIS A 94 -20.90 4.78 14.22
C HIS A 94 -20.22 4.01 13.08
N PHE A 95 -18.91 3.80 13.21
CA PHE A 95 -18.16 2.93 12.31
C PHE A 95 -18.09 1.49 12.82
N VAL A 96 -17.66 0.55 11.98
CA VAL A 96 -17.59 -0.89 12.33
C VAL A 96 -16.78 -1.16 13.60
N GLY A 97 -15.73 -0.37 13.85
CA GLY A 97 -14.89 -0.49 15.05
C GLY A 97 -15.64 -0.16 16.35
N GLU A 98 -16.66 0.68 16.26
CA GLU A 98 -17.48 1.15 17.40
C GLU A 98 -18.85 0.47 17.44
N CYS A 99 -19.09 -0.52 16.58
CA CYS A 99 -20.36 -1.21 16.47
C CYS A 99 -20.58 -2.17 17.64
N ARG A 100 -21.47 -1.80 18.55
CA ARG A 100 -21.88 -2.63 19.70
C ARG A 100 -22.59 -3.92 19.29
N LEU A 101 -23.17 -3.94 18.09
CA LEU A 101 -23.87 -5.09 17.51
C LEU A 101 -22.94 -5.99 16.68
N ARG A 102 -21.63 -5.71 16.63
CA ARG A 102 -20.68 -6.54 15.90
C ARG A 102 -20.62 -7.92 16.56
N LYS A 103 -21.15 -8.94 15.88
CA LYS A 103 -21.08 -10.33 16.33
C LYS A 103 -19.62 -10.80 16.25
N SER A 104 -18.94 -10.77 17.41
CA SER A 104 -17.59 -11.29 17.58
C SER A 104 -17.62 -12.81 17.47
N ASN A 105 -17.65 -13.33 16.25
CA ASN A 105 -17.42 -14.75 16.00
C ASN A 105 -15.93 -15.02 16.26
N ASN A 106 -15.59 -15.25 17.52
CA ASN A 106 -14.25 -15.54 17.99
C ASN A 106 -13.80 -16.93 17.50
N SER A 107 -13.22 -16.98 16.31
CA SER A 107 -12.06 -17.83 15.97
C SER A 107 -11.57 -17.49 14.56
N SER A 108 -10.33 -17.00 14.51
CA SER A 108 -9.43 -17.05 13.35
C SER A 108 -9.78 -16.22 12.11
N ASN A 109 -9.87 -14.89 12.26
CA ASN A 109 -9.41 -14.00 11.18
C ASN A 109 -9.14 -12.58 11.72
N VAL A 110 -7.92 -12.36 12.20
CA VAL A 110 -7.35 -11.02 12.36
C VAL A 110 -7.49 -10.32 11.00
N ASN A 111 -8.34 -9.31 10.93
CA ASN A 111 -8.30 -8.29 9.89
C ASN A 111 -7.82 -7.06 10.67
N ASP A 112 -6.51 -6.87 10.88
CA ASP A 112 -5.58 -6.32 9.88
C ASP A 112 -6.21 -5.20 9.04
N TYR A 113 -6.90 -4.31 9.74
CA TYR A 113 -7.12 -2.94 9.28
C TYR A 113 -6.17 -2.04 10.07
N ASN A 114 -4.87 -2.24 9.83
CA ASN A 114 -3.78 -1.27 9.97
C ASN A 114 -3.71 -0.45 11.29
N VAL A 115 -2.70 -0.73 12.13
CA VAL A 115 -2.11 0.30 13.01
C VAL A 115 -0.59 0.29 12.82
N SER A 116 -0.04 1.48 12.55
CA SER A 116 1.38 1.81 12.42
C SER A 116 2.17 1.58 13.70
#